data_AF-A0A5S3R9H4-F1
#
_entry.id   AF-A0A5S3R9H4-F1
#
_cell.length_a   1.000
_cell.length_b   1.000
_cell.length_c   1.000
_cell.angle_alpha   90.00
_cell.angle_beta   90.00
_cell.angle_gamma   90.00
#
_symmetry.space_group_name_H-M   'P 1'
#
loop_
_entity.id
_entity.type
_entity.pdbx_description
1 polymer ?
#
loop_
_entity_poly.entity_id
_entity_poly.type
_entity_poly.pdbx_seq_one_letter_code
_entity_poly.pdbx_strand_id
1 'polypeptide(L)'
;MKANWARAASALMRIKGVKQKDLVSLFGVKTQGGVSHYFNGRYSITDEQLRKLAIFLGVDENYFTIVNLSDTSSVLDTDILEESLLILSRFAGIDDEQKKLFFSIFNQLTGERLVEVYGSLLQAKVQKEELLLATAVKLTTPLQSNS
;
A
#
# COMPACT_ATOMS: atom_id res chain seq x y z
N MET A 1 -2.57 14.46 -16.76
CA MET A 1 -1.42 13.86 -16.05
C MET A 1 -1.81 12.44 -15.62
N LYS A 2 -0.92 11.44 -15.71
CA LYS A 2 -1.27 10.04 -15.39
C LYS A 2 -1.29 9.86 -13.87
N ALA A 3 -2.43 9.44 -13.31
CA ALA A 3 -2.60 9.24 -11.86
C ALA A 3 -1.61 8.20 -11.29
N ASN A 4 -1.23 8.34 -10.02
CA ASN A 4 -0.26 7.46 -9.36
C ASN A 4 -0.70 6.01 -9.30
N TRP A 5 -1.99 5.76 -9.00
CA TRP A 5 -2.54 4.40 -9.05
C TRP A 5 -2.30 3.75 -10.43
N ALA A 6 -2.42 4.52 -11.52
CA ALA A 6 -2.27 4.00 -12.88
C ALA A 6 -0.81 3.68 -13.20
N ARG A 7 0.15 4.43 -12.63
CA ARG A 7 1.58 4.12 -12.75
C ARG A 7 1.93 2.85 -11.97
N ALA A 8 1.49 2.76 -10.71
CA ALA A 8 1.71 1.59 -9.86
C ALA A 8 1.05 0.33 -10.43
N ALA A 9 -0.20 0.43 -10.89
CA ALA A 9 -0.90 -0.66 -11.54
C ALA A 9 -0.18 -1.12 -12.81
N SER A 10 0.33 -0.19 -13.63
CA SER A 10 1.10 -0.55 -14.83
C SER A 10 2.37 -1.34 -14.49
N ALA A 11 3.06 -1.00 -13.39
CA ALA A 11 4.24 -1.71 -12.94
C ALA A 11 3.90 -3.14 -12.46
N LEU A 12 2.86 -3.28 -11.64
CA LEU A 12 2.37 -4.58 -11.15
C LEU A 12 1.89 -5.48 -12.29
N MET A 13 1.15 -4.91 -13.25
CA MET A 13 0.70 -5.63 -14.44
C MET A 13 1.87 -6.20 -15.24
N ARG A 14 2.94 -5.41 -15.43
CA ARG A 14 4.15 -5.87 -16.13
C ARG A 14 4.82 -7.04 -15.41
N ILE A 15 4.94 -6.96 -14.08
CA ILE A 15 5.53 -8.02 -13.26
C ILE A 15 4.69 -9.31 -13.34
N LYS A 16 3.37 -9.17 -13.32
CA LYS A 16 2.42 -10.30 -13.30
C LYS A 16 1.98 -10.80 -14.68
N GLY A 17 2.53 -10.23 -15.76
CA GLY A 17 2.15 -10.58 -17.14
C GLY A 17 0.71 -10.22 -17.51
N VAL A 18 0.04 -9.36 -16.74
CA VAL A 18 -1.34 -8.92 -16.95
C VAL A 18 -1.37 -7.83 -18.03
N LYS A 19 -2.35 -7.91 -18.94
CA LYS A 19 -2.58 -6.91 -20.00
C LYS A 19 -3.85 -6.13 -19.73
N GLN A 20 -3.97 -4.91 -20.29
CA GLN A 20 -5.17 -4.08 -20.11
C GLN A 20 -6.47 -4.75 -20.60
N LYS A 21 -6.37 -5.66 -21.60
CA LYS A 21 -7.52 -6.44 -22.06
C LYS A 21 -8.10 -7.34 -20.96
N ASP A 22 -7.29 -7.75 -19.99
CA ASP A 22 -7.71 -8.62 -18.89
C ASP A 22 -8.48 -7.83 -17.81
N LEU A 23 -8.44 -6.51 -17.87
CA LEU A 23 -9.13 -5.60 -16.94
C LEU A 23 -10.49 -5.10 -17.48
N VAL A 24 -10.87 -5.47 -18.71
CA VAL A 24 -12.08 -4.95 -19.39
C VAL A 24 -13.34 -5.17 -18.53
N SER A 25 -13.53 -6.40 -18.04
CA SER A 25 -14.66 -6.75 -17.18
C SER A 25 -14.61 -6.04 -15.83
N LEU A 26 -13.40 -5.86 -15.27
CA LEU A 26 -13.19 -5.21 -13.98
C LEU A 26 -13.62 -3.74 -14.00
N PHE A 27 -13.30 -3.04 -15.10
CA PHE A 27 -13.66 -1.64 -15.29
C PHE A 27 -15.09 -1.44 -15.84
N GLY A 28 -15.81 -2.52 -16.16
CA GLY A 28 -17.17 -2.44 -16.72
C GLY A 28 -17.21 -1.83 -18.12
N VAL A 29 -16.10 -1.90 -18.87
CA VAL A 29 -16.00 -1.38 -20.24
C VAL A 29 -16.11 -2.50 -21.26
N LYS A 30 -16.33 -2.15 -22.54
CA LYS A 30 -16.46 -3.14 -23.63
C LYS A 30 -15.14 -3.45 -24.35
N THR A 31 -14.12 -2.61 -24.19
CA THR A 31 -12.88 -2.70 -24.96
C THR A 31 -11.66 -2.37 -24.12
N GLN A 32 -10.50 -2.89 -24.55
CA GLN A 32 -9.19 -2.49 -24.02
C GLN A 32 -8.98 -0.97 -24.12
N GLY A 33 -9.47 -0.34 -25.19
CA GLY A 33 -9.40 1.12 -25.36
C GLY A 33 -10.12 1.88 -24.23
N GLY A 34 -11.25 1.35 -23.76
CA GLY A 34 -11.96 1.87 -22.59
C GLY A 34 -11.10 1.84 -21.33
N VAL A 35 -10.36 0.74 -21.08
CA VAL A 35 -9.41 0.65 -19.95
C VAL A 35 -8.29 1.68 -20.11
N SER A 36 -7.76 1.85 -21.32
CA SER A 36 -6.71 2.83 -21.61
C SER A 36 -7.15 4.27 -21.28
N HIS A 37 -8.43 4.61 -21.42
CA HIS A 37 -8.94 5.93 -21.02
C HIS A 37 -8.81 6.19 -19.51
N TYR A 38 -9.01 5.19 -18.65
CA TYR A 38 -8.74 5.32 -17.22
C TYR A 38 -7.23 5.51 -16.95
N PHE A 39 -6.38 4.67 -17.53
CA PHE A 39 -4.94 4.71 -17.31
C PHE A 39 -4.27 5.99 -17.84
N ASN A 40 -4.90 6.67 -18.80
CA ASN A 40 -4.43 7.94 -19.35
C ASN A 40 -5.09 9.16 -18.68
N GLY A 41 -5.96 8.95 -17.68
CA GLY A 41 -6.63 10.03 -16.95
C GLY A 41 -7.73 10.74 -17.73
N ARG A 42 -8.29 10.11 -18.77
CA ARG A 42 -9.49 10.62 -19.47
C ARG A 42 -10.77 10.29 -18.71
N TYR A 43 -10.77 9.18 -17.97
CA TYR A 43 -11.84 8.77 -17.09
C TYR A 43 -11.36 8.68 -15.64
N SER A 44 -12.23 9.08 -14.72
CA SER A 44 -12.03 8.91 -13.29
C SER A 44 -12.39 7.49 -12.88
N ILE A 45 -11.50 6.86 -12.11
CA ILE A 45 -11.74 5.57 -11.48
C ILE A 45 -12.45 5.77 -10.14
N THR A 46 -13.32 4.83 -9.76
CA THR A 46 -13.97 4.82 -8.44
C THR A 46 -13.14 4.03 -7.42
N ASP A 47 -13.35 4.29 -6.12
CA ASP A 47 -12.69 3.54 -5.04
C ASP A 47 -13.01 2.04 -5.10
N GLU A 48 -14.24 1.69 -5.47
CA GLU A 48 -14.66 0.30 -5.71
C GLU A 48 -13.83 -0.36 -6.82
N GLN A 49 -13.57 0.35 -7.91
CA GLN A 49 -12.76 -0.16 -9.02
C GLN A 49 -11.28 -0.25 -8.63
N LEU A 50 -10.77 0.69 -7.84
CA LEU A 50 -9.41 0.61 -7.27
C LEU A 50 -9.24 -0.61 -6.36
N ARG A 51 -10.22 -0.85 -5.48
CA ARG A 51 -10.24 -2.01 -4.59
C ARG A 51 -10.26 -3.32 -5.38
N LYS A 52 -11.14 -3.42 -6.38
CA LYS A 52 -11.19 -4.58 -7.29
C LYS A 52 -9.88 -4.77 -8.04
N LEU A 53 -9.25 -3.69 -8.52
CA LEU A 53 -7.97 -3.75 -9.21
C LEU A 53 -6.84 -4.24 -8.29
N ALA A 54 -6.84 -3.81 -7.03
CA ALA A 54 -5.89 -4.25 -6.01
C ALA A 54 -6.00 -5.75 -5.76
N ILE A 55 -7.23 -6.23 -5.50
CA ILE A 55 -7.52 -7.65 -5.31
C ILE A 55 -7.11 -8.45 -6.55
N PHE A 56 -7.47 -7.98 -7.75
CA PHE A 56 -7.12 -8.64 -9.00
C PHE A 56 -5.60 -8.76 -9.20
N LEU A 57 -4.85 -7.73 -8.83
CA LEU A 57 -3.39 -7.72 -8.90
C LEU A 57 -2.73 -8.38 -7.68
N GLY A 58 -3.49 -8.93 -6.74
CA GLY A 58 -2.99 -9.65 -5.57
C GLY A 58 -2.15 -8.76 -4.65
N VAL A 59 -2.63 -7.56 -4.36
CA VAL A 59 -2.10 -6.65 -3.34
C VAL A 59 -3.21 -6.25 -2.37
N ASP A 60 -2.85 -5.62 -1.24
CA ASP A 60 -3.81 -5.13 -0.25
C ASP A 60 -4.89 -4.26 -0.91
N GLU A 61 -6.14 -4.45 -0.50
CA GLU A 61 -7.30 -3.83 -1.15
C GLU A 61 -7.27 -2.29 -1.13
N ASN A 62 -6.55 -1.69 -0.19
CA ASN A 62 -6.38 -0.24 -0.06
C ASN A 62 -5.09 0.28 -0.71
N TYR A 63 -4.26 -0.58 -1.28
CA TYR A 63 -2.95 -0.24 -1.84
C TYR A 63 -3.02 0.94 -2.82
N PHE A 64 -3.91 0.87 -3.81
CA PHE A 64 -4.00 1.92 -4.82
C PHE A 64 -4.63 3.21 -4.30
N THR A 65 -5.49 3.14 -3.27
CA THR A 65 -6.02 4.32 -2.60
C THR A 65 -4.89 5.07 -1.89
N ILE A 66 -4.05 4.36 -1.14
CA ILE A 66 -2.88 4.93 -0.44
C ILE A 66 -1.89 5.53 -1.43
N VAL A 67 -1.57 4.82 -2.52
CA VAL A 67 -0.67 5.31 -3.58
C VAL A 67 -1.24 6.53 -4.31
N ASN A 68 -2.56 6.63 -4.43
CA ASN A 68 -3.18 7.80 -5.06
C ASN A 68 -3.21 9.00 -4.11
N LEU A 69 -3.32 8.78 -2.80
CA LEU A 69 -3.18 9.81 -1.77
C LEU A 69 -1.73 10.36 -1.67
N SER A 70 -0.73 9.60 -2.11
CA SER A 70 0.66 10.06 -2.11
C SER A 70 1.02 11.06 -3.23
N ASP A 71 0.11 11.37 -4.17
CA ASP A 71 0.24 12.50 -5.13
C ASP A 71 -0.51 13.75 -4.69
N THR A 72 -1.38 13.66 -3.67
CA THR A 72 -1.75 14.89 -2.97
C THR A 72 -0.49 15.35 -2.27
N SER A 73 0.03 16.47 -2.72
CA SER A 73 0.82 17.38 -1.90
C SER A 73 0.06 17.89 -0.66
N SER A 74 -0.74 17.05 0.01
CA SER A 74 -0.63 16.97 1.44
C SER A 74 0.71 16.26 1.64
N VAL A 75 1.83 16.98 1.75
CA VAL A 75 2.20 17.48 3.09
C VAL A 75 1.57 16.51 4.07
N LEU A 76 2.21 15.34 4.23
CA LEU A 76 2.03 14.56 5.43
C LEU A 76 2.12 15.62 6.51
N ASP A 77 0.98 16.00 7.09
CA ASP A 77 0.91 17.18 7.92
C ASP A 77 1.72 16.80 9.14
N THR A 78 3.00 17.14 9.07
CA THR A 78 4.02 16.69 9.99
C THR A 78 3.64 17.14 11.38
N ASP A 79 2.90 18.24 11.47
CA ASP A 79 2.38 18.82 12.68
C ASP A 79 1.27 17.91 13.25
N ILE A 80 0.32 17.44 12.43
CA ILE A 80 -0.71 16.48 12.86
C ILE A 80 -0.10 15.12 13.25
N LEU A 81 0.89 14.64 12.50
CA LEU A 81 1.58 13.38 12.82
C LEU A 81 2.41 13.52 14.11
N GLU A 82 3.10 14.65 14.28
CA GLU A 82 3.86 14.98 15.49
C GLU A 82 2.94 15.06 16.70
N GLU A 83 1.80 15.77 16.60
CA GLU A 83 0.78 15.84 17.65
C GLU A 83 0.25 14.45 18.01
N SER A 84 -0.07 13.63 17.01
CA SER A 84 -0.56 12.27 17.22
C SER A 84 0.47 11.40 17.95
N LEU A 85 1.74 11.46 17.53
CA LEU A 85 2.84 10.74 18.18
C LEU A 85 3.10 11.26 19.60
N LEU A 86 2.97 12.56 19.83
CA LEU A 86 3.14 13.17 21.14
C LEU A 86 2.05 12.70 22.10
N ILE A 87 0.79 12.66 21.64
CA ILE A 87 -0.33 12.11 22.42
C ILE A 87 -0.07 10.65 22.78
N LEU A 88 0.32 9.82 21.81
CA LEU A 88 0.64 8.41 22.06
C LEU A 88 1.79 8.24 23.06
N SER A 89 2.82 9.09 22.97
CA SER A 89 3.96 9.05 23.90
C SER A 89 3.55 9.32 25.36
N ARG A 90 2.51 10.15 25.57
CA ARG A 90 1.94 10.40 26.91
C ARG A 90 1.26 9.15 27.46
N PHE A 91 0.50 8.43 26.64
CA PHE A 91 -0.17 7.19 27.04
C PHE A 91 0.82 6.04 27.27
N ALA A 92 1.93 6.01 26.54
CA ALA A 92 2.97 4.99 26.68
C ALA A 92 3.91 5.21 27.88
N GLY A 93 3.76 6.33 28.61
CA GLY A 93 4.62 6.65 29.76
C GLY A 93 6.08 6.92 29.38
N ILE A 94 6.33 7.34 28.14
CA ILE A 94 7.68 7.68 27.65
C ILE A 94 8.15 8.95 28.38
N ASP A 95 9.38 8.96 28.86
CA ASP A 95 9.95 10.13 29.53
C ASP A 95 10.29 11.26 28.55
N ASP A 96 10.51 12.47 29.06
CA ASP A 96 10.70 13.64 28.21
C ASP A 96 12.06 13.67 27.48
N GLU A 97 13.08 12.97 27.97
CA GLU A 97 14.36 12.85 27.25
C GLU A 97 14.21 11.91 26.05
N GLN A 98 13.52 10.79 26.21
CA GLN A 98 13.20 9.85 25.16
C GLN A 98 12.32 10.47 24.08
N LYS A 99 11.32 11.28 24.46
CA LYS A 99 10.51 12.05 23.51
C LYS A 99 11.37 13.00 22.69
N LYS A 100 12.21 13.81 23.35
CA LYS A 100 13.11 14.76 22.67
C LYS A 100 14.02 14.06 21.68
N LEU A 101 14.61 12.93 22.06
CA LEU A 101 15.47 12.15 21.18
C LEU A 101 14.70 11.62 19.96
N PHE A 102 13.52 11.03 20.18
CA PHE A 102 12.67 10.52 19.12
C PHE A 102 12.27 11.62 18.13
N PHE A 103 11.75 12.76 18.61
CA PHE A 103 11.31 13.86 17.75
C PHE A 103 12.48 14.56 17.05
N SER A 104 13.66 14.61 17.67
CA SER A 104 14.88 15.09 17.01
C SER A 104 15.26 14.24 15.79
N ILE A 105 15.14 12.91 15.91
CA ILE A 105 15.39 11.99 14.79
C ILE A 105 14.27 12.09 13.75
N PHE A 106 13.02 12.12 14.21
CA PHE A 106 11.83 12.20 13.37
C PHE A 106 11.85 13.46 12.48
N ASN A 107 12.17 14.62 13.05
CA ASN A 107 12.27 15.89 12.30
C ASN A 107 13.45 15.93 11.31
N GLN A 108 14.45 15.06 11.48
CA GLN A 108 15.55 14.89 10.52
C GLN A 108 15.20 13.94 9.38
N LEU A 109 14.17 13.11 9.53
CA LEU A 109 13.64 12.26 8.46
C LEU A 109 12.77 13.13 7.56
N THR A 110 13.32 13.57 6.42
CA THR A 110 12.55 14.29 5.40
C THR A 110 11.32 13.48 4.97
N GLY A 111 10.28 14.14 4.45
CA GLY A 111 9.06 13.47 3.97
C GLY A 111 9.34 12.32 3.00
N GLU A 112 10.40 12.42 2.18
CA GLU A 112 10.86 11.33 1.31
C GLU A 112 11.33 10.10 2.10
N ARG A 113 12.12 10.28 3.16
CA ARG A 113 12.57 9.18 4.02
C ARG A 113 11.44 8.57 4.83
N LEU A 114 10.45 9.36 5.26
CA LEU A 114 9.25 8.84 5.92
C LEU A 114 8.45 7.93 4.97
N VAL A 115 8.34 8.29 3.70
CA VAL A 115 7.69 7.46 2.67
C VAL A 115 8.48 6.17 2.44
N GLU A 116 9.81 6.22 2.37
CA GLU A 116 10.65 5.01 2.25
C GLU A 116 10.53 4.07 3.45
N VAL A 117 10.52 4.63 4.67
CA VAL A 117 10.32 3.86 5.91
C VAL A 117 8.92 3.25 5.92
N TYR A 118 7.89 3.99 5.55
CA TYR A 118 6.53 3.47 5.46
C TYR A 118 6.41 2.32 4.45
N GLY A 119 7.02 2.48 3.27
CA GLY A 119 7.08 1.42 2.25
C GLY A 119 7.78 0.14 2.76
N SER A 120 8.90 0.32 3.46
CA SER A 120 9.66 -0.80 4.06
C SER A 120 8.87 -1.52 5.15
N LEU A 121 8.15 -0.78 6.00
CA LEU A 121 7.29 -1.34 7.04
C LEU A 121 6.11 -2.11 6.46
N LEU A 122 5.50 -1.61 5.39
CA LEU A 122 4.41 -2.29 4.71
C LEU A 122 4.88 -3.62 4.12
N GLN A 123 6.05 -3.62 3.47
CA GLN A 123 6.65 -4.85 2.92
C GLN A 123 6.96 -5.87 4.03
N ALA A 124 7.53 -5.43 5.16
CA ALA A 124 7.81 -6.29 6.29
C ALA A 124 6.53 -6.90 6.90
N LYS A 125 5.43 -6.12 6.95
CA LYS A 125 4.13 -6.60 7.41
C LYS A 125 3.61 -7.72 6.50
N VAL A 126 3.65 -7.51 5.18
CA VAL A 126 3.22 -8.52 4.19
C VAL A 126 4.03 -9.81 4.33
N GLN A 127 5.36 -9.71 4.43
CA GLN A 127 6.22 -10.89 4.63
C GLN A 127 5.90 -11.65 5.92
N LYS A 128 5.59 -10.93 7.00
CA LYS A 128 5.20 -11.54 8.28
C LYS A 128 3.87 -12.28 8.14
N GLU A 129 2.88 -11.72 7.45
CA GLU A 129 1.60 -12.37 7.19
C GLU A 129 1.76 -13.63 6.32
N GLU A 130 2.59 -13.57 5.28
CA GLU A 130 2.94 -14.74 4.45
C GLU A 130 3.62 -15.85 5.27
N LEU A 131 4.55 -15.50 6.15
CA LEU A 131 5.21 -16.44 7.07
C LEU A 131 4.23 -17.09 8.05
N LEU A 132 3.29 -16.32 8.59
CA LEU A 132 2.25 -16.82 9.50
C LEU A 132 1.32 -17.80 8.77
N LEU A 133 0.90 -17.47 7.54
CA LEU A 133 0.09 -18.35 6.70
C LEU A 133 0.85 -19.63 6.34
N ALA A 134 2.12 -19.52 5.92
CA ALA A 134 2.95 -20.68 5.61
C ALA A 134 3.17 -21.61 6.82
N THR A 135 3.29 -21.03 8.02
CA THR A 135 3.42 -21.79 9.28
C THR A 135 2.10 -22.48 9.66
N ALA A 136 0.97 -21.80 9.50
CA ALA A 136 -0.37 -22.37 9.76
C ALA A 136 -0.70 -23.54 8.81
N VAL A 137 -0.27 -23.47 7.55
CA VAL A 137 -0.45 -24.57 6.57
C VAL A 137 0.42 -25.80 6.92
N LYS A 138 1.65 -25.59 7.41
CA LYS A 138 2.52 -26.70 7.86
C LYS A 138 1.95 -27.44 9.07
N LEU A 139 1.23 -26.76 9.96
CA LEU A 139 0.62 -27.36 11.15
C LEU A 139 -0.68 -28.14 10.85
N THR A 140 -1.29 -27.94 9.68
CA THR A 140 -2.55 -28.60 9.28
C THR A 140 -2.35 -29.75 8.28
N THR A 141 -1.12 -30.02 7.84
CA THR A 141 -0.81 -31.15 6.95
C THR A 141 -0.52 -32.41 7.81
N PRO A 142 -1.35 -33.46 7.77
CA PRO A 142 -1.07 -34.68 8.54
C PRO A 142 0.17 -35.35 7.98
N LEU A 143 1.06 -35.81 8.88
CA LEU A 143 2.18 -36.68 8.57
C LEU A 143 1.65 -37.87 7.75
N GLN A 144 1.93 -37.89 6.44
CA GLN A 144 1.80 -39.12 5.68
C GLN A 144 2.85 -40.08 6.23
N SER A 145 2.38 -41.03 7.03
CA SER A 145 3.15 -42.16 7.51
C SER A 145 3.61 -42.96 6.30
N ASN A 146 4.92 -42.93 6.04
CA ASN A 146 5.58 -43.84 5.12
C ASN A 146 5.26 -45.28 5.55
N SER A 147 4.60 -46.01 4.65
CA SER A 147 4.44 -47.46 4.71
C SER A 147 5.72 -48.15 4.25
#